data_AF-A0A2G4E501-F1
#
_entry.id   AF-A0A2G4E501-F1
#
_cell.length_a   1.000
_cell.length_b   1.000
_cell.length_c   1.000
_cell.angle_alpha   90.00
_cell.angle_beta   90.00
_cell.angle_gamma   90.00
#
_symmetry.space_group_name_H-M   'P 1'
#
loop_
_entity.id
_entity.type
_entity.pdbx_description
1 polymer ?
#
loop_
_entity_poly.entity_id
_entity_poly.type
_entity_poly.pdbx_seq_one_letter_code
_entity_poly.pdbx_strand_id
1 'polypeptide(L)'
;FVDGGPDKRQSQTGAGTDWRAQLNKLLPITLNELRIQDGKITFSNFNSTPKVKIDADSINASIFNLTNVEDKAGKRDARFEGKAMLLGHAPLESTATFDPFSLEDFDFKLRATGIQLKRLNDFASAYGKFDFNAGDGDVVIEAQATNGQLSGYIKPLLRNVDVFDWQQDVENQNKGFFRSIWEAVVGGSETVLKNQVKNQFATRVELSGSVHKQDISAFEAFLQILRNAFVKAFNTRYDSGKSEGK
;
A
#
# COMPACT_ATOMS: atom_id res chain seq x y z
N PHE A 1 3.94 -14.12 3.51
CA PHE A 1 4.50 -13.25 4.56
C PHE A 1 3.54 -13.26 5.73
N VAL A 2 4.06 -13.38 6.95
CA VAL A 2 3.27 -13.34 8.19
C VAL A 2 3.77 -12.16 9.01
N ASP A 3 2.87 -11.28 9.44
CA ASP A 3 3.17 -10.22 10.41
C ASP A 3 2.83 -10.71 11.82
N GLY A 4 3.86 -10.88 12.64
CA GLY A 4 3.78 -11.32 14.03
C GLY A 4 3.42 -10.21 15.02
N GLY A 5 3.16 -8.98 14.55
CA GLY A 5 2.81 -7.86 15.42
C GLY A 5 3.97 -7.52 16.37
N PRO A 6 3.70 -7.26 17.67
CA PRO A 6 4.74 -6.90 18.64
C PRO A 6 5.82 -7.97 18.83
N ASP A 7 5.52 -9.23 18.52
CA ASP A 7 6.50 -10.32 18.59
C ASP A 7 7.14 -10.56 17.21
N LYS A 8 8.27 -9.90 16.99
CA LYS A 8 9.06 -10.03 15.75
C LYS A 8 9.44 -11.48 15.43
N ARG A 9 9.45 -12.42 16.40
CA ARG A 9 9.75 -13.84 16.19
C ARG A 9 8.64 -14.63 15.50
N GLN A 10 7.40 -14.14 15.54
CA GLN A 10 6.26 -14.74 14.85
C GLN A 10 6.08 -14.19 13.43
N SER A 11 6.90 -13.21 13.05
CA SER A 11 6.89 -12.64 11.71
C SER A 11 7.68 -13.53 10.76
N GLN A 12 7.02 -14.15 9.79
CA GLN A 12 7.67 -14.89 8.71
C GLN A 12 7.77 -13.98 7.48
N THR A 13 8.89 -13.25 7.40
CA THR A 13 9.19 -12.31 6.31
C THR A 13 10.01 -12.94 5.18
N GLY A 14 10.44 -14.20 5.32
CA GLY A 14 11.44 -14.82 4.44
C GLY A 14 12.89 -14.58 4.88
N ALA A 15 13.11 -14.03 6.08
CA ALA A 15 14.42 -13.76 6.70
C ALA A 15 15.16 -15.03 7.20
N GLY A 16 15.17 -16.09 6.41
CA GLY A 16 16.05 -17.26 6.64
C GLY A 16 17.49 -16.97 6.23
N THR A 17 18.18 -17.95 5.65
CA THR A 17 19.47 -17.74 4.99
C THR A 17 19.37 -16.61 3.96
N ASP A 18 20.29 -15.65 3.98
CA ASP A 18 20.36 -14.63 2.93
C ASP A 18 20.85 -15.27 1.62
N TRP A 19 19.88 -15.81 0.87
CA TRP A 19 20.12 -16.45 -0.42
C TRP A 19 20.85 -15.53 -1.40
N ARG A 20 20.72 -14.20 -1.25
CA ARG A 20 21.45 -13.21 -2.06
C ARG A 20 22.94 -13.29 -1.79
N ALA A 21 23.35 -13.34 -0.52
CA ALA A 21 24.76 -13.46 -0.14
C ALA A 21 25.39 -14.80 -0.60
N GLN A 22 24.59 -15.86 -0.71
CA GLN A 22 25.05 -17.14 -1.28
C GLN A 22 25.14 -17.10 -2.80
N LEU A 23 24.19 -16.45 -3.48
CA LEU A 23 24.21 -16.28 -4.93
C LEU A 23 25.39 -15.42 -5.41
N ASN A 24 25.77 -14.39 -4.65
CA ASN A 24 26.93 -13.55 -4.95
C ASN A 24 28.28 -14.29 -4.88
N LYS A 25 28.34 -15.45 -4.23
CA LYS A 25 29.55 -16.29 -4.15
C LYS A 25 29.65 -17.29 -5.30
N LEU A 26 28.60 -17.41 -6.12
CA LEU A 26 28.61 -18.25 -7.31
C LEU A 26 29.35 -17.56 -8.45
N LEU A 27 29.68 -18.33 -9.49
CA LEU A 27 30.12 -17.79 -10.78
C LEU A 27 29.11 -16.72 -11.30
N PRO A 28 29.51 -15.85 -12.24
CA PRO A 28 28.59 -14.97 -12.94
C PRO A 28 27.39 -15.76 -13.49
N ILE A 29 26.19 -15.45 -12.98
CA ILE A 29 24.95 -16.11 -13.42
C ILE A 29 23.87 -15.08 -13.72
N THR A 30 23.07 -15.40 -14.74
CA THR A 30 21.87 -14.65 -15.10
C THR A 30 20.73 -15.62 -15.32
N LEU A 31 19.64 -15.45 -14.58
CA LEU A 31 18.36 -16.06 -14.89
C LEU A 31 17.59 -15.08 -15.78
N ASN A 32 17.52 -15.41 -17.07
CA ASN A 32 16.92 -14.55 -18.08
C ASN A 32 15.43 -14.29 -17.82
N GLU A 33 14.71 -15.33 -17.42
CA GLU A 33 13.28 -15.27 -17.18
C GLU A 33 12.86 -16.30 -16.13
N LEU A 34 12.09 -15.85 -15.14
CA LEU A 34 11.34 -16.67 -14.21
C LEU A 34 9.86 -16.38 -14.44
N ARG A 35 9.07 -17.43 -14.71
CA ARG A 35 7.62 -17.31 -14.91
C ARG A 35 6.85 -17.91 -13.75
N ILE A 36 5.82 -17.21 -13.31
CA ILE A 36 4.81 -17.66 -12.37
C ILE A 36 3.52 -17.82 -13.15
N GLN A 37 2.92 -19.00 -13.09
CA GLN A 37 1.64 -19.33 -13.72
C GLN A 37 0.64 -19.73 -12.64
N ASP A 38 -0.53 -19.13 -12.67
CA ASP A 38 -1.66 -19.38 -11.75
C ASP A 38 -1.26 -19.39 -10.25
N GLY A 39 -0.39 -18.44 -9.89
CA GLY A 39 0.04 -18.28 -8.50
C GLY A 39 -1.05 -17.69 -7.60
N LYS A 40 -0.82 -17.79 -6.30
CA LYS A 40 -1.65 -17.15 -5.26
C LYS A 40 -0.77 -16.56 -4.18
N ILE A 41 -1.06 -15.32 -3.80
CA ILE A 41 -0.47 -14.65 -2.65
C ILE A 41 -1.57 -14.30 -1.66
N THR A 42 -1.27 -14.41 -0.37
CA THR A 42 -2.19 -14.03 0.70
C THR A 42 -1.44 -13.24 1.75
N PHE A 43 -1.97 -12.07 2.07
CA PHE A 43 -1.65 -11.30 3.25
C PHE A 43 -2.61 -11.71 4.37
N SER A 44 -2.06 -12.01 5.54
CA SER A 44 -2.82 -12.36 6.73
C SER A 44 -2.25 -11.63 7.94
N ASN A 45 -3.12 -10.94 8.68
CA ASN A 45 -2.80 -10.41 10.01
C ASN A 45 -3.67 -11.11 11.06
N PHE A 46 -3.04 -12.03 11.80
CA PHE A 46 -3.71 -12.80 12.84
C PHE A 46 -3.82 -12.07 14.19
N ASN A 47 -3.10 -10.95 14.34
CA ASN A 47 -3.07 -10.12 15.55
C ASN A 47 -4.07 -8.95 15.50
N SER A 48 -4.68 -8.71 14.34
CA SER A 48 -5.79 -7.76 14.20
C SER A 48 -7.13 -8.39 14.61
N THR A 49 -8.05 -7.54 15.06
CA THR A 49 -9.45 -7.88 15.31
C THR A 49 -10.35 -6.92 14.50
N PRO A 50 -11.14 -7.42 13.53
CA PRO A 50 -11.17 -8.81 13.03
C PRO A 50 -9.84 -9.22 12.38
N LYS A 51 -9.62 -10.53 12.22
CA LYS A 51 -8.42 -11.05 11.55
C LYS A 51 -8.44 -10.66 10.08
N VAL A 52 -7.48 -9.88 9.62
CA VAL A 52 -7.42 -9.45 8.23
C VAL A 52 -6.84 -10.55 7.36
N LYS A 53 -7.51 -10.83 6.25
CA LYS A 53 -6.99 -11.64 5.15
C LYS A 53 -7.31 -10.98 3.82
N ILE A 54 -6.28 -10.75 3.00
CA ILE A 54 -6.42 -10.22 1.64
C ILE A 54 -5.61 -11.14 0.73
N ASP A 55 -6.24 -11.66 -0.30
CA ASP A 55 -5.57 -12.50 -1.28
C ASP A 55 -5.62 -11.93 -2.69
N ALA A 56 -4.60 -12.25 -3.47
CA ALA A 56 -4.62 -12.13 -4.92
C ALA A 56 -4.30 -13.50 -5.51
N ASP A 57 -5.14 -13.96 -6.43
CA ASP A 57 -4.99 -15.24 -7.13
C ASP A 57 -4.84 -15.03 -8.63
N SER A 58 -4.78 -16.13 -9.38
CA SER A 58 -4.63 -16.12 -10.84
C SER A 58 -3.37 -15.34 -11.27
N ILE A 59 -2.32 -15.39 -10.43
CA ILE A 59 -1.10 -14.61 -10.63
C ILE A 59 -0.35 -15.19 -11.82
N ASN A 60 -0.25 -14.37 -12.86
CA ASN A 60 0.56 -14.64 -14.03
C ASN A 60 1.61 -13.52 -14.11
N ALA A 61 2.87 -13.88 -13.88
CA ALA A 61 3.95 -12.90 -13.74
C ALA A 61 5.26 -13.41 -14.30
N SER A 62 6.11 -12.47 -14.70
CA SER A 62 7.44 -12.73 -15.24
C SER A 62 8.45 -11.83 -14.53
N ILE A 63 9.59 -12.41 -14.15
CA ILE A 63 10.76 -11.69 -13.66
C ILE A 63 11.89 -11.91 -14.65
N PHE A 64 12.50 -10.84 -15.14
CA PHE A 64 13.56 -10.87 -16.13
C PHE A 64 14.87 -10.40 -15.55
N ASN A 65 15.96 -10.92 -16.13
CA ASN A 65 17.32 -10.44 -15.89
C ASN A 65 17.73 -10.46 -14.41
N LEU A 66 17.39 -11.55 -13.69
CA LEU A 66 17.89 -11.77 -12.34
C LEU A 66 19.36 -12.18 -12.43
N THR A 67 20.26 -11.21 -12.27
CA THR A 67 21.71 -11.40 -12.41
C THR A 67 22.46 -10.92 -11.17
N ASN A 68 23.54 -11.62 -10.82
CA ASN A 68 24.52 -11.15 -9.83
C ASN A 68 25.65 -10.32 -10.48
N VAL A 69 25.59 -10.07 -11.79
CA VAL A 69 26.60 -9.37 -12.57
C VAL A 69 26.19 -7.93 -12.80
N GLU A 70 27.03 -6.99 -12.39
CA GLU A 70 26.85 -5.57 -12.71
C GLU A 70 27.18 -5.28 -14.18
N ASP A 71 26.41 -4.39 -14.80
CA ASP A 71 26.70 -3.87 -16.12
C ASP A 71 27.89 -2.88 -16.10
N LYS A 72 28.22 -2.29 -17.25
CA LYS A 72 29.33 -1.33 -17.36
C LYS A 72 29.14 -0.05 -16.52
N ALA A 73 27.91 0.25 -16.13
CA ALA A 73 27.56 1.38 -15.28
C ALA A 73 27.42 0.99 -13.80
N GLY A 74 27.70 -0.27 -13.43
CA GLY A 74 27.58 -0.78 -12.07
C GLY A 74 26.16 -1.19 -11.67
N LYS A 75 25.24 -1.35 -12.63
CA LYS A 75 23.81 -1.62 -12.37
C LYS A 75 23.42 -3.07 -12.61
N ARG A 76 22.37 -3.51 -11.93
CA ARG A 76 21.76 -4.85 -12.07
C ARG A 76 20.25 -4.72 -12.26
N ASP A 77 19.80 -4.14 -13.37
CA ASP A 77 18.37 -3.87 -13.55
C ASP A 77 17.60 -5.16 -13.90
N ALA A 78 16.90 -5.72 -12.91
CA ALA A 78 15.89 -6.74 -13.11
C ALA A 78 14.51 -6.09 -13.31
N ARG A 79 13.63 -6.80 -14.03
CA ARG A 79 12.27 -6.32 -14.34
C ARG A 79 11.23 -7.33 -13.89
N PHE A 80 10.19 -6.86 -13.23
CA PHE A 80 8.99 -7.63 -12.91
C PHE A 80 7.79 -7.08 -13.66
N GLU A 81 6.95 -7.97 -14.17
CA GLU A 81 5.60 -7.65 -14.65
C GLU A 81 4.64 -8.74 -14.21
N GLY A 82 3.44 -8.36 -13.77
CA GLY A 82 2.46 -9.32 -13.27
C GLY A 82 1.03 -8.84 -13.36
N LYS A 83 0.13 -9.80 -13.54
CA LYS A 83 -1.32 -9.64 -13.45
C LYS A 83 -1.90 -10.64 -12.49
N ALA A 84 -2.98 -10.26 -11.80
CA ALA A 84 -3.66 -11.10 -10.83
C ALA A 84 -5.12 -10.64 -10.64
N MET A 85 -5.89 -11.40 -9.86
CA MET A 85 -7.22 -11.04 -9.40
C MET A 85 -7.18 -10.83 -7.88
N LEU A 86 -7.26 -9.57 -7.46
CA LEU A 86 -7.36 -9.18 -6.06
C LEU A 86 -8.76 -9.53 -5.52
N LEU A 87 -8.80 -10.17 -4.35
CA LEU A 87 -10.03 -10.64 -3.68
C LEU A 87 -10.90 -11.49 -4.63
N GLY A 88 -10.25 -12.25 -5.51
CA GLY A 88 -10.87 -13.14 -6.50
C GLY A 88 -11.67 -12.46 -7.62
N HIS A 89 -11.66 -11.13 -7.74
CA HIS A 89 -12.50 -10.43 -8.75
C HIS A 89 -11.93 -9.13 -9.31
N ALA A 90 -11.10 -8.40 -8.56
CA ALA A 90 -10.64 -7.08 -8.99
C ALA A 90 -9.32 -7.21 -9.77
N PRO A 91 -9.24 -6.77 -11.05
CA PRO A 91 -8.01 -6.81 -11.81
C PRO A 91 -6.89 -6.06 -11.09
N LEU A 92 -5.75 -6.72 -10.93
CA LEU A 92 -4.52 -6.19 -10.33
C LEU A 92 -3.40 -6.32 -11.35
N GLU A 93 -2.71 -5.21 -11.62
CA GLU A 93 -1.52 -5.15 -12.48
C GLU A 93 -0.38 -4.52 -11.71
N SER A 94 0.83 -5.05 -11.88
CA SER A 94 2.02 -4.49 -11.27
C SER A 94 3.26 -4.66 -12.15
N THR A 95 4.13 -3.66 -12.10
CA THR A 95 5.43 -3.66 -12.77
C THR A 95 6.49 -3.14 -11.82
N ALA A 96 7.72 -3.63 -11.94
CA ALA A 96 8.84 -3.07 -11.23
C ALA A 96 10.14 -3.16 -12.03
N THR A 97 11.06 -2.22 -11.79
CA THR A 97 12.48 -2.34 -12.13
C THR A 97 13.28 -2.19 -10.85
N PHE A 98 14.23 -3.08 -10.58
CA PHE A 98 14.95 -3.11 -9.30
C PHE A 98 16.30 -3.81 -9.42
N ASP A 99 17.23 -3.52 -8.52
CA ASP A 99 18.42 -4.34 -8.30
C ASP A 99 18.07 -5.57 -7.44
N PRO A 100 18.29 -6.82 -7.90
CA PRO A 100 17.99 -8.02 -7.11
C PRO A 100 18.72 -8.10 -5.75
N PHE A 101 19.80 -7.34 -5.59
CA PHE A 101 20.67 -7.33 -4.41
C PHE A 101 20.59 -6.03 -3.61
N SER A 102 19.92 -5.00 -4.12
CA SER A 102 19.85 -3.68 -3.50
C SER A 102 18.46 -3.04 -3.63
N LEU A 103 18.03 -2.30 -2.61
CA LEU A 103 16.82 -1.48 -2.66
C LEU A 103 17.14 0.01 -2.91
N GLU A 104 18.39 0.34 -3.19
CA GLU A 104 18.87 1.70 -3.47
C GLU A 104 18.11 2.33 -4.64
N ASP A 105 17.97 1.57 -5.72
CA ASP A 105 17.34 2.02 -6.95
C ASP A 105 16.23 1.05 -7.36
N PHE A 106 14.99 1.55 -7.39
CA PHE A 106 13.86 0.83 -7.95
C PHE A 106 12.78 1.77 -8.48
N ASP A 107 11.96 1.25 -9.38
CA ASP A 107 10.67 1.81 -9.80
C ASP A 107 9.62 0.72 -9.62
N PHE A 108 8.51 1.03 -8.96
CA PHE A 108 7.42 0.12 -8.69
C PHE A 108 6.09 0.79 -8.99
N LYS A 109 5.25 0.10 -9.74
CA LYS A 109 3.88 0.52 -10.04
C LYS A 109 2.91 -0.61 -9.77
N LEU A 110 1.77 -0.25 -9.22
CA LEU A 110 0.67 -1.16 -8.97
C LEU A 110 -0.64 -0.45 -9.21
N ARG A 111 -1.56 -1.14 -9.87
CA ARG A 111 -2.93 -0.66 -10.09
C ARG A 111 -3.90 -1.79 -9.85
N ALA A 112 -4.87 -1.57 -8.97
CA ALA A 112 -6.04 -2.42 -8.84
C ALA A 112 -7.31 -1.61 -9.07
N THR A 113 -8.25 -2.17 -9.83
CA THR A 113 -9.48 -1.48 -10.22
C THR A 113 -10.72 -2.31 -9.95
N GLY A 114 -11.85 -1.65 -9.65
CA GLY A 114 -13.14 -2.33 -9.47
C GLY A 114 -13.19 -3.18 -8.21
N ILE A 115 -12.50 -2.75 -7.15
CA ILE A 115 -12.48 -3.43 -5.85
C ILE A 115 -13.82 -3.21 -5.16
N GLN A 116 -14.55 -4.28 -4.89
CA GLN A 116 -15.76 -4.21 -4.06
C GLN A 116 -15.37 -3.89 -2.61
N LEU A 117 -15.73 -2.69 -2.13
CA LEU A 117 -15.28 -2.19 -0.82
C LEU A 117 -15.79 -3.03 0.34
N LYS A 118 -16.99 -3.63 0.21
CA LYS A 118 -17.54 -4.57 1.20
C LYS A 118 -16.63 -5.76 1.46
N ARG A 119 -15.84 -6.20 0.47
CA ARG A 119 -14.88 -7.30 0.63
C ARG A 119 -13.61 -6.90 1.37
N LEU A 120 -13.41 -5.59 1.58
CA LEU A 120 -12.34 -5.04 2.41
C LEU A 120 -12.79 -4.77 3.84
N ASN A 121 -13.98 -5.20 4.27
CA ASN A 121 -14.47 -4.89 5.61
C ASN A 121 -13.53 -5.37 6.71
N ASP A 122 -13.01 -6.60 6.66
CA ASP A 122 -12.06 -7.06 7.67
C ASP A 122 -10.86 -6.09 7.82
N PHE A 123 -10.33 -5.58 6.71
CA PHE A 123 -9.28 -4.57 6.70
C PHE A 123 -9.78 -3.21 7.24
N ALA A 124 -10.93 -2.75 6.78
CA ALA A 124 -11.52 -1.47 7.17
C ALA A 124 -11.89 -1.43 8.66
N SER A 125 -12.53 -2.45 9.23
CA SER A 125 -12.85 -2.48 10.66
C SER A 125 -11.61 -2.74 11.53
N ALA A 126 -10.62 -3.48 11.05
CA ALA A 126 -9.36 -3.67 11.79
C ALA A 126 -8.58 -2.36 11.95
N TYR A 127 -8.40 -1.59 10.87
CA TYR A 127 -7.51 -0.41 10.85
C TYR A 127 -8.24 0.94 10.86
N GLY A 128 -9.41 1.02 10.24
CA GLY A 128 -10.23 2.24 10.13
C GLY A 128 -11.38 2.32 11.13
N LYS A 129 -11.77 1.19 11.74
CA LYS A 129 -12.90 1.08 12.68
C LYS A 129 -14.25 1.48 12.07
N PHE A 130 -14.48 1.08 10.82
CA PHE A 130 -15.76 1.22 10.12
C PHE A 130 -15.96 0.07 9.12
N ASP A 131 -17.21 -0.13 8.68
CA ASP A 131 -17.57 -1.15 7.69
C ASP A 131 -18.32 -0.55 6.50
N PHE A 132 -17.95 -0.97 5.29
CA PHE A 132 -18.67 -0.61 4.07
C PHE A 132 -19.93 -1.45 3.92
N ASN A 133 -21.07 -0.78 3.67
CA ASN A 133 -22.28 -1.43 3.20
C ASN A 133 -22.24 -1.67 1.69
N ALA A 134 -21.74 -0.68 0.93
CA ALA A 134 -21.61 -0.71 -0.53
C ALA A 134 -20.47 0.20 -1.03
N GLY A 135 -20.11 0.02 -2.30
CA GLY A 135 -19.17 0.89 -3.02
C GLY A 135 -18.06 0.12 -3.72
N ASP A 136 -17.40 0.82 -4.63
CA ASP A 136 -16.31 0.32 -5.44
C ASP A 136 -15.08 1.22 -5.31
N GLY A 137 -13.89 0.63 -5.39
CA GLY A 137 -12.63 1.35 -5.28
C GLY A 137 -11.63 1.00 -6.37
N ASP A 138 -10.79 1.96 -6.72
CA ASP A 138 -9.51 1.72 -7.38
C ASP A 138 -8.38 2.18 -6.47
N VAL A 139 -7.21 1.59 -6.63
CA VAL A 139 -5.98 2.06 -6.01
C VAL A 139 -4.85 2.04 -7.03
N VAL A 140 -4.12 3.14 -7.08
CA VAL A 140 -2.85 3.26 -7.81
C VAL A 140 -1.74 3.51 -6.80
N ILE A 141 -0.64 2.79 -6.93
CA ILE A 141 0.59 3.00 -6.17
C ILE A 141 1.71 3.19 -7.17
N GLU A 142 2.47 4.26 -7.00
CA GLU A 142 3.76 4.44 -7.67
C GLU A 142 4.79 4.74 -6.60
N ALA A 143 5.89 4.00 -6.58
CA ALA A 143 6.98 4.19 -5.63
C ALA A 143 8.30 4.00 -6.36
N GLN A 144 9.25 4.88 -6.08
CA GLN A 144 10.60 4.79 -6.65
C GLN A 144 11.63 5.15 -5.59
N ALA A 145 12.77 4.48 -5.63
CA ALA A 145 13.95 4.89 -4.88
C ALA A 145 15.07 5.27 -5.83
N THR A 146 15.84 6.29 -5.47
CA THR A 146 17.09 6.65 -6.13
C THR A 146 18.15 6.91 -5.07
N ASN A 147 19.27 6.19 -5.10
CA ASN A 147 20.29 6.21 -4.03
C ASN A 147 19.67 6.03 -2.63
N GLY A 148 18.69 5.13 -2.56
CA GLY A 148 17.92 4.79 -1.37
C GLY A 148 17.02 5.90 -0.81
N GLN A 149 16.80 6.98 -1.56
CA GLN A 149 15.80 7.99 -1.26
C GLN A 149 14.47 7.62 -1.91
N LEU A 150 13.48 7.26 -1.10
CA LEU A 150 12.14 6.86 -1.53
C LEU A 150 11.27 8.08 -1.81
N SER A 151 10.57 8.05 -2.93
CA SER A 151 9.49 8.96 -3.31
C SER A 151 8.36 8.19 -4.00
N GLY A 152 7.15 8.74 -4.04
CA GLY A 152 6.02 8.08 -4.70
C GLY A 152 4.68 8.59 -4.19
N TYR A 153 3.62 7.86 -4.48
CA TYR A 153 2.29 8.15 -3.95
C TYR A 153 1.39 6.91 -3.96
N ILE A 154 0.34 6.97 -3.14
CA ILE A 154 -0.82 6.09 -3.20
C ILE A 154 -2.03 6.96 -3.50
N LYS A 155 -2.84 6.53 -4.47
CA LYS A 155 -4.05 7.22 -4.88
C LYS A 155 -5.25 6.27 -4.86
N PRO A 156 -5.97 6.18 -3.72
CA PRO A 156 -7.29 5.56 -3.70
C PRO A 156 -8.32 6.44 -4.42
N LEU A 157 -9.22 5.79 -5.16
CA LEU A 157 -10.41 6.39 -5.75
C LEU A 157 -11.62 5.55 -5.36
N LEU A 158 -12.49 6.08 -4.50
CA LEU A 158 -13.69 5.39 -4.03
C LEU A 158 -14.92 5.96 -4.71
N ARG A 159 -15.91 5.11 -5.00
CA ARG A 159 -17.15 5.47 -5.70
C ARG A 159 -18.34 4.80 -5.04
N ASN A 160 -19.49 5.49 -5.01
CA ASN A 160 -20.76 4.96 -4.52
C ASN A 160 -20.65 4.35 -3.11
N VAL A 161 -19.84 4.98 -2.25
CA VAL A 161 -19.52 4.46 -0.92
C VAL A 161 -20.71 4.64 0.00
N ASP A 162 -21.08 3.56 0.68
CA ASP A 162 -22.05 3.53 1.77
C ASP A 162 -21.41 2.82 2.97
N VAL A 163 -21.58 3.35 4.18
CA VAL A 163 -20.90 2.91 5.41
C VAL A 163 -21.95 2.58 6.47
N PHE A 164 -21.96 1.34 6.96
CA PHE A 164 -23.01 0.82 7.84
C PHE A 164 -22.81 1.25 9.29
N ASP A 165 -21.65 0.93 9.88
CA ASP A 165 -21.45 1.02 11.33
C ASP A 165 -20.39 2.05 11.71
N TRP A 166 -20.79 3.31 11.69
CA TRP A 166 -20.00 4.42 12.27
C TRP A 166 -20.46 4.77 13.70
N GLN A 167 -21.58 4.18 14.16
CA GLN A 167 -22.39 4.68 15.27
C GLN A 167 -22.60 3.70 16.43
N GLN A 168 -22.14 2.44 16.37
CA GLN A 168 -22.43 1.46 17.44
C GLN A 168 -21.36 1.31 18.54
N ASP A 169 -20.21 1.95 18.44
CA ASP A 169 -19.13 1.84 19.46
C ASP A 169 -19.00 3.12 20.30
N VAL A 170 -20.14 3.68 20.71
CA VAL A 170 -20.31 5.01 21.35
C VAL A 170 -20.00 5.00 22.87
N GLU A 171 -19.68 3.87 23.48
CA GLU A 171 -19.46 3.81 24.94
C GLU A 171 -18.02 3.96 25.43
N ASN A 172 -17.01 4.07 24.55
CA ASN A 172 -15.61 4.23 24.98
C ASN A 172 -15.05 5.63 24.68
N GLN A 173 -14.91 6.43 25.73
CA GLN A 173 -14.57 7.87 25.77
C GLN A 173 -13.19 8.28 25.19
N ASN A 174 -12.45 7.40 24.50
CA ASN A 174 -11.09 7.65 24.02
C ASN A 174 -10.93 7.70 22.47
N LYS A 175 -12.03 7.75 21.69
CA LYS A 175 -11.96 7.68 20.21
C LYS A 175 -12.32 8.98 19.46
N GLY A 176 -11.95 10.15 19.99
CA GLY A 176 -12.24 11.45 19.35
C GLY A 176 -11.45 11.78 18.07
N PHE A 177 -10.27 11.17 17.86
CA PHE A 177 -9.36 11.57 16.77
C PHE A 177 -9.84 11.14 15.38
N PHE A 178 -10.24 9.88 15.20
CA PHE A 178 -10.68 9.38 13.88
C PHE A 178 -12.09 9.84 13.48
N ARG A 179 -12.96 10.09 14.47
CA ARG A 179 -14.31 10.66 14.26
C ARG A 179 -14.25 12.05 13.63
N SER A 180 -13.46 12.95 14.22
CA SER A 180 -13.31 14.34 13.77
C SER A 180 -12.80 14.45 12.33
N ILE A 181 -11.97 13.50 11.92
CA ILE A 181 -11.38 13.43 10.58
C ILE A 181 -12.44 13.06 9.53
N TRP A 182 -13.28 12.06 9.80
CA TRP A 182 -14.30 11.63 8.84
C TRP A 182 -15.49 12.61 8.79
N GLU A 183 -15.89 13.17 9.93
CA GLU A 183 -16.87 14.27 9.99
C GLU A 183 -16.39 15.50 9.20
N ALA A 184 -15.09 15.80 9.19
CA ALA A 184 -14.54 16.88 8.36
C ALA A 184 -14.54 16.58 6.85
N VAL A 185 -14.43 15.31 6.45
CA VAL A 185 -14.49 14.89 5.04
C VAL A 185 -15.93 14.93 4.51
N VAL A 186 -16.88 14.40 5.28
CA VAL A 186 -18.30 14.36 4.89
C VAL A 186 -18.95 15.73 5.10
N GLY A 187 -18.74 16.38 6.24
CA GLY A 187 -19.28 17.73 6.52
C GLY A 187 -18.62 18.83 5.70
N GLY A 188 -17.34 18.68 5.35
CA GLY A 188 -16.67 19.59 4.41
C GLY A 188 -17.13 19.42 2.96
N SER A 189 -17.75 18.28 2.64
CA SER A 189 -18.32 18.01 1.32
C SER A 189 -19.72 18.61 1.15
N GLU A 190 -20.51 18.74 2.22
CA GLU A 190 -21.86 19.35 2.17
C GLU A 190 -21.84 20.82 1.73
N THR A 191 -20.77 21.56 2.05
CA THR A 191 -20.64 22.98 1.70
C THR A 191 -20.10 23.22 0.29
N VAL A 192 -19.42 22.24 -0.32
CA VAL A 192 -18.76 22.36 -1.64
C VAL A 192 -19.50 21.60 -2.75
N LEU A 193 -20.42 20.69 -2.42
CA LEU A 193 -21.12 19.81 -3.37
C LEU A 193 -22.52 20.29 -3.80
N LYS A 194 -22.79 21.60 -3.83
CA LYS A 194 -24.08 22.08 -4.35
C LYS A 194 -24.23 22.01 -5.87
N ASN A 195 -23.26 21.48 -6.63
CA ASN A 195 -23.49 21.24 -8.04
C ASN A 195 -22.72 20.05 -8.60
N GLN A 196 -23.49 19.06 -9.06
CA GLN A 196 -23.16 17.90 -9.90
C GLN A 196 -22.70 16.59 -9.23
N VAL A 197 -23.71 15.72 -9.04
CA VAL A 197 -23.72 14.25 -9.25
C VAL A 197 -22.35 13.63 -9.58
N LYS A 198 -21.65 13.12 -8.57
CA LYS A 198 -20.96 11.82 -8.57
C LYS A 198 -20.23 11.62 -7.23
N ASN A 199 -20.73 10.68 -6.43
CA ASN A 199 -20.17 10.23 -5.14
C ASN A 199 -18.77 9.61 -5.33
N GLN A 200 -17.74 10.43 -5.56
CA GLN A 200 -16.37 9.98 -5.83
C GLN A 200 -15.37 10.69 -4.91
N PHE A 201 -14.56 9.92 -4.20
CA PHE A 201 -13.52 10.44 -3.31
C PHE A 201 -12.14 10.01 -3.85
N ALA A 202 -11.34 10.99 -4.28
CA ALA A 202 -9.97 10.77 -4.73
C ALA A 202 -9.01 11.49 -3.78
N THR A 203 -8.23 10.72 -3.01
CA THR A 203 -7.19 11.28 -2.14
C THR A 203 -5.84 10.84 -2.69
N ARG A 204 -4.84 11.72 -2.65
CA ARG A 204 -3.45 11.38 -3.00
C ARG A 204 -2.59 11.50 -1.75
N VAL A 205 -1.88 10.43 -1.44
CA VAL A 205 -1.00 10.30 -0.28
C VAL A 205 0.42 10.20 -0.81
N GLU A 206 1.24 11.23 -0.62
CA GLU A 206 2.64 11.21 -1.04
C GLU A 206 3.46 10.25 -0.16
N LEU A 207 4.33 9.48 -0.80
CA LEU A 207 5.35 8.66 -0.16
C LEU A 207 6.68 9.39 -0.17
N SER A 208 7.34 9.48 0.99
CA SER A 208 8.68 10.05 1.11
C SER A 208 9.42 9.40 2.27
N GLY A 209 10.67 8.97 2.06
CA GLY A 209 11.48 8.35 3.12
C GLY A 209 12.83 7.87 2.62
N SER A 210 13.54 7.07 3.40
CA SER A 210 14.76 6.41 2.96
C SER A 210 14.67 4.91 3.25
N VAL A 211 15.12 4.09 2.31
CA VAL A 211 15.16 2.62 2.47
C VAL A 211 16.33 2.16 3.34
N HIS A 212 17.25 3.06 3.69
CA HIS A 212 18.39 2.77 4.56
C HIS A 212 18.01 2.55 6.03
N LYS A 213 16.78 2.90 6.43
CA LYS A 213 16.28 2.64 7.80
C LYS A 213 15.77 1.20 7.91
N GLN A 214 16.71 0.29 8.16
CA GLN A 214 16.49 -1.16 8.27
C GLN A 214 15.63 -1.62 9.46
N ASP A 215 15.11 -0.72 10.30
CA ASP A 215 14.45 -1.09 11.57
C ASP A 215 12.95 -0.75 11.64
N ILE A 216 12.34 -0.40 10.50
CA ILE A 216 10.89 -0.20 10.37
C ILE A 216 10.40 -1.21 9.32
N SER A 217 9.38 -2.01 9.64
CA SER A 217 8.83 -2.93 8.64
C SER A 217 8.34 -2.12 7.43
N ALA A 218 8.50 -2.62 6.20
CA ALA A 218 8.04 -1.91 5.00
C ALA A 218 6.54 -1.50 5.10
N PHE A 219 5.76 -2.27 5.86
CA PHE A 219 4.37 -2.00 6.17
C PHE A 219 4.19 -0.91 7.24
N GLU A 220 5.01 -0.87 8.29
CA GLU A 220 5.02 0.24 9.25
C GLU A 220 5.47 1.55 8.60
N ALA A 221 6.42 1.51 7.67
CA ALA A 221 6.80 2.67 6.87
C ALA A 221 5.63 3.14 5.99
N PHE A 222 4.95 2.22 5.30
CA PHE A 222 3.73 2.48 4.55
C PHE A 222 2.62 3.10 5.43
N LEU A 223 2.38 2.56 6.63
CA LEU A 223 1.39 3.09 7.58
C LEU A 223 1.79 4.44 8.16
N GLN A 224 3.08 4.67 8.47
CA GLN A 224 3.58 5.95 8.94
C GLN A 224 3.49 7.02 7.85
N ILE A 225 3.81 6.65 6.60
CA ILE A 225 3.68 7.53 5.45
C ILE A 225 2.21 7.86 5.20
N LEU A 226 1.32 6.85 5.21
CA LEU A 226 -0.13 7.07 5.14
C LEU A 226 -0.61 7.99 6.25
N ARG A 227 -0.21 7.74 7.50
CA ARG A 227 -0.56 8.57 8.66
C ARG A 227 -0.06 10.00 8.50
N ASN A 228 1.18 10.20 8.07
CA ASN A 228 1.80 11.52 7.92
C ASN A 228 1.23 12.31 6.75
N ALA A 229 1.00 11.67 5.60
CA ALA A 229 0.42 12.31 4.43
C ALA A 229 -1.06 12.63 4.65
N PHE A 230 -1.78 11.79 5.38
CA PHE A 230 -3.13 12.07 5.83
C PHE A 230 -3.16 13.29 6.77
N VAL A 231 -2.33 13.32 7.83
CA VAL A 231 -2.23 14.48 8.74
C VAL A 231 -1.83 15.77 7.99
N LYS A 232 -0.89 15.70 7.05
CA LYS A 232 -0.48 16.87 6.23
C LYS A 232 -1.62 17.37 5.35
N ALA A 233 -2.32 16.49 4.63
CA ALA A 233 -3.43 16.87 3.76
C ALA A 233 -4.57 17.57 4.52
N PHE A 234 -4.77 17.24 5.81
CA PHE A 234 -5.71 17.96 6.67
C PHE A 234 -5.13 19.28 7.23
N ASN A 235 -3.87 19.31 7.68
CA ASN A 235 -3.27 20.53 8.23
C ASN A 235 -3.11 21.65 7.19
N THR A 236 -2.77 21.33 5.93
CA THR A 236 -2.67 22.34 4.87
C THR A 236 -4.03 23.01 4.60
N ARG A 237 -5.14 22.30 4.87
CA ARG A 237 -6.50 22.83 4.72
C ARG A 237 -6.92 23.75 5.88
N TYR A 238 -6.23 23.68 7.02
CA TYR A 238 -6.41 24.60 8.15
C TYR A 238 -5.49 25.83 8.07
N ASP A 239 -4.27 25.71 7.55
CA ASP A 239 -3.37 26.86 7.38
C ASP A 239 -3.77 27.79 6.23
N SER A 240 -4.39 27.26 5.16
CA SER A 240 -4.96 28.11 4.09
C SER A 240 -6.21 28.91 4.52
N GLY A 241 -6.69 28.72 5.76
CA GLY A 241 -7.78 29.49 6.36
C GLY A 241 -7.32 30.71 7.17
N LYS A 242 -6.01 30.93 7.32
CA LYS A 242 -5.47 32.17 7.90
C LYS A 242 -4.95 33.07 6.78
N SER A 243 -5.88 33.73 6.09
CA SER A 243 -5.51 34.95 5.37
C SER A 243 -5.00 35.97 6.39
N GLU A 244 -3.95 36.65 5.96
CA GLU A 244 -3.28 37.76 6.62
C GLU A 244 -4.25 38.72 7.31
N GLY A 245 -3.92 39.04 8.56
CA GLY A 245 -4.57 40.06 9.36
C GLY A 245 -3.56 41.08 9.86
N LYS A 246 -2.96 41.84 8.93
CA LYS A 246 -2.74 43.30 8.95
C LYS A 246 -1.67 43.72 7.96
#